data_AF-A0A6J4FW84-F1
#
_entry.id   AF-A0A6J4FW84-F1
#
_cell.length_a   1.000
_cell.length_b   1.000
_cell.length_c   1.000
_cell.angle_alpha   90.00
_cell.angle_beta   90.00
_cell.angle_gamma   90.00
#
_symmetry.space_group_name_H-M   'P 1'
#
loop_
_entity.id
_entity.type
_entity.pdbx_description
1 polymer ?
#
loop_
_entity_poly.entity_id
_entity_poly.type
_entity_poly.pdbx_seq_one_letter_code
_entity_poly.pdbx_strand_id
1 'polypeptide(L)' 'MQYRWEEIDQLAEILEAEAAGQPIDVERARSLAEKLTELCPDIARTMHLVIDRVGGTAAKAVAA' A
#
# COMPACT_ATOMS: atom_id res chain seq x y z
N MET A 1 -2.53 16.75 -16.80
CA MET A 1 -2.51 15.30 -16.50
C MET A 1 -1.99 15.10 -15.06
N GLN A 2 -2.78 15.50 -14.06
CA GLN A 2 -2.36 15.62 -12.65
C GLN A 2 -2.83 14.47 -11.74
N TYR A 3 -3.70 13.57 -12.24
CA TYR A 3 -4.29 12.50 -11.42
C TYR A 3 -3.30 11.43 -10.94
N ARG A 4 -2.06 11.39 -11.45
CA ARG A 4 -1.09 10.32 -11.11
C ARG A 4 -0.45 10.45 -9.71
N TRP A 5 -0.59 11.59 -9.04
CA TRP A 5 0.08 11.83 -7.75
C TRP A 5 -0.83 11.68 -6.53
N GLU A 6 -2.12 11.98 -6.65
CA GLU A 6 -3.05 11.94 -5.50
C GLU A 6 -3.20 10.54 -4.88
N GLU A 7 -3.12 9.49 -5.69
CA GLU A 7 -3.19 8.10 -5.19
C GLU A 7 -1.88 7.66 -4.52
N ILE A 8 -0.74 8.19 -4.97
CA ILE A 8 0.57 7.95 -4.34
C ILE A 8 0.62 8.68 -2.99
N ASP A 9 0.19 9.94 -2.95
CA ASP A 9 0.14 10.72 -1.71
C ASP A 9 -0.82 10.09 -0.70
N GLN A 10 -2.01 9.64 -1.12
CA GLN A 10 -2.94 8.92 -0.24
C GLN A 10 -2.34 7.61 0.30
N LEU A 11 -1.64 6.83 -0.53
CA LEU A 11 -1.00 5.61 -0.06
C LEU A 11 0.15 5.92 0.91
N ALA A 12 0.94 6.95 0.61
CA ALA A 12 2.02 7.40 1.49
C ALA A 12 1.50 7.83 2.86
N GLU A 13 0.44 8.63 2.92
CA GLU A 13 -0.19 9.08 4.17
C GLU A 13 -0.65 7.88 5.02
N ILE A 14 -1.26 6.88 4.39
CA ILE A 14 -1.67 5.66 5.10
C ILE A 14 -0.46 4.91 5.65
N LEU A 15 0.59 4.73 4.85
CA LEU A 15 1.81 4.02 5.29
C LEU A 15 2.57 4.80 6.37
N GLU A 16 2.56 6.12 6.33
CA GLU A 16 3.14 6.97 7.37
C GLU A 16 2.37 6.87 8.69
N ALA A 17 1.03 6.83 8.64
CA ALA A 17 0.20 6.57 9.81
C ALA A 17 0.53 5.21 10.44
N GLU A 18 0.73 4.15 9.62
CA GLU A 18 1.19 2.84 10.10
C GLU A 18 2.55 2.93 10.80
N ALA A 19 3.52 3.62 10.17
CA ALA A 19 4.85 3.81 10.72
C ALA A 19 4.84 4.62 12.03
N ALA A 20 3.87 5.52 12.19
CA ALA A 20 3.60 6.25 13.43
C ALA A 20 2.88 5.40 14.50
N GLY A 21 2.58 4.13 14.22
CA GLY A 21 1.87 3.22 15.12
C GLY A 21 0.37 3.47 15.19
N GLN A 22 -0.20 4.21 14.22
CA GLN A 22 -1.63 4.42 14.12
C GLN A 22 -2.31 3.26 13.38
N PRO A 23 -3.55 2.93 13.72
CA PRO A 23 -4.32 1.95 12.96
C PRO A 23 -4.54 2.49 11.54
N ILE A 24 -4.32 1.62 10.55
CA ILE A 24 -4.53 1.95 9.14
C ILE A 24 -5.70 1.16 8.56
N ASP A 25 -6.32 1.76 7.53
CA ASP A 25 -7.29 1.06 6.71
C ASP A 25 -6.55 0.20 5.66
N VAL A 26 -6.41 -1.08 6.00
CA VAL A 26 -5.75 -2.10 5.18
C VAL A 26 -6.45 -2.29 3.84
N GLU A 27 -7.79 -2.26 3.80
CA GLU A 27 -8.56 -2.44 2.56
C GLU A 27 -8.36 -1.26 1.63
N ARG A 28 -8.31 -0.05 2.19
CA ARG A 28 -8.02 1.18 1.45
C ARG A 28 -6.59 1.19 0.92
N ALA A 29 -5.60 0.83 1.75
CA ALA A 29 -4.19 0.74 1.35
C ALA A 29 -4.00 -0.24 0.19
N ARG A 30 -4.64 -1.42 0.28
CA ARG A 30 -4.62 -2.43 -0.78
C ARG A 30 -5.22 -1.90 -2.09
N SER A 31 -6.40 -1.29 -2.01
CA SER A 31 -7.09 -0.78 -3.20
C SER A 31 -6.30 0.32 -3.91
N LEU A 32 -5.60 1.18 -3.16
CA LEU A 32 -4.72 2.20 -3.73
C LEU A 32 -3.49 1.58 -4.38
N ALA A 33 -2.85 0.62 -3.70
CA ALA A 33 -1.70 -0.08 -4.26
C ALA A 33 -2.06 -0.87 -5.54
N GLU A 34 -3.23 -1.50 -5.61
CA GLU A 34 -3.72 -2.18 -6.82
C GLU A 34 -3.89 -1.18 -7.97
N LYS A 35 -4.53 -0.02 -7.75
CA LYS A 35 -4.64 1.03 -8.78
C LYS A 35 -3.30 1.56 -9.25
N LEU A 36 -2.34 1.74 -8.34
CA LEU A 36 -0.99 2.20 -8.69
C LEU A 36 -0.23 1.20 -9.55
N THR A 37 -0.53 -0.11 -9.46
CA THR A 37 0.05 -1.12 -10.36
C THR A 37 -0.44 -0.97 -11.80
N GLU A 38 -1.70 -0.60 -11.98
CA GLU A 38 -2.30 -0.37 -13.30
C GLU A 38 -1.81 0.96 -13.92
N LEU A 39 -1.65 2.00 -13.10
CA LEU A 39 -1.24 3.33 -13.55
C LEU A 39 0.27 3.43 -13.80
N CYS A 40 1.08 2.71 -13.02
CA CYS A 40 2.54 2.82 -13.02
C CYS A 40 3.19 1.41 -12.98
N PRO A 41 3.38 0.75 -14.14
CA PRO A 41 3.92 -0.60 -14.20
C PRO A 41 5.36 -0.71 -13.67
N ASP A 42 6.16 0.36 -13.74
CA ASP A 42 7.52 0.41 -13.18
C ASP A 42 7.57 0.14 -11.67
N ILE A 43 6.56 0.62 -10.92
CA ILE A 43 6.48 0.43 -9.46
C ILE A 43 5.58 -0.74 -9.07
N ALA A 44 4.96 -1.43 -10.03
CA ALA A 44 4.00 -2.49 -9.77
C ALA A 44 4.58 -3.61 -8.89
N ARG A 45 5.85 -3.96 -9.10
CA ARG A 45 6.56 -4.94 -8.25
C ARG A 45 6.58 -4.51 -6.78
N THR A 46 6.88 -3.25 -6.52
CA THR A 46 6.92 -2.70 -5.16
C THR A 46 5.51 -2.65 -4.57
N MET A 47 4.53 -2.22 -5.34
CA MET A 47 3.13 -2.18 -4.90
C MET A 47 2.57 -3.57 -4.57
N HIS A 48 2.96 -4.62 -5.30
CA HIS A 48 2.61 -6.01 -4.96
C HIS A 48 3.16 -6.44 -3.60
N LEU A 49 4.36 -6.00 -3.21
CA LEU A 49 4.90 -6.27 -1.87
C LEU A 49 4.08 -5.57 -0.78
N VAL A 50 3.61 -4.34 -1.06
CA VAL A 50 2.72 -3.62 -0.15
C VAL A 50 1.39 -4.37 -0.01
N ILE A 51 0.78 -4.79 -1.13
CA ILE A 51 -0.47 -5.56 -1.17
C ILE A 51 -0.35 -6.87 -0.37
N ASP A 52 0.74 -7.61 -0.55
CA ASP A 52 0.96 -8.88 0.16
C ASP A 52 1.19 -8.68 1.67
N ARG A 53 1.90 -7.59 2.04
CA ARG A 53 2.13 -7.21 3.43
C ARG A 53 0.83 -6.82 4.14
N VAL A 54 0.02 -5.96 3.52
CA VAL A 54 -1.25 -5.48 4.11
C VAL A 54 -2.34 -6.57 4.04
N GLY A 55 -2.31 -7.44 3.02
CA GLY A 55 -3.26 -8.55 2.84
C GLY A 55 -3.09 -9.72 3.81
N GLY A 56 -2.12 -9.66 4.72
CA GLY A 56 -1.98 -10.62 5.81
C GLY A 56 -1.16 -11.88 5.47
N THR A 57 -0.52 -11.97 4.31
CA THR A 57 0.44 -13.06 4.05
C THR A 57 1.69 -12.90 4.92
N ALA A 58 2.09 -11.65 5.23
CA ALA A 58 3.23 -11.35 6.10
C ALA A 58 2.90 -11.29 7.60
N ALA A 59 1.64 -11.07 8.00
CA ALA A 59 1.24 -10.96 9.41
C ALA A 59 1.39 -12.27 10.20
N LYS A 60 1.70 -13.39 9.53
CA LYS A 60 1.92 -14.71 10.15
C LYS A 60 3.39 -15.09 10.35
N ALA A 61 4.36 -14.30 9.87
CA ALA A 61 5.77 -14.70 9.86
C ALA A 61 6.59 -14.23 11.08
N VAL A 62 6.02 -13.46 12.01
CA VAL A 62 6.71 -12.98 13.24
C VAL A 62 6.12 -13.59 14.52
N ALA A 63 5.30 -14.64 14.40
CA ALA A 63 4.69 -15.33 15.55
C ALA A 63 4.99 -16.85 15.58
N ALA A 64 6.16 -17.28 15.11
CA ALA A 64 6.65 -18.66 15.24
C ALA A 64 8.00 -18.70 15.95
#